data_AF-A0A820SWJ4-F1
#
_entry.id   AF-A0A820SWJ4-F1
#
_cell.length_a   1.000
_cell.length_b   1.000
_cell.length_c   1.000
_cell.angle_alpha   90.00
_cell.angle_beta   90.00
_cell.angle_gamma   90.00
#
_symmetry.space_group_name_H-M   'P 1'
#
loop_
_entity.id
_entity.type
_entity.pdbx_description
1 polymer ?
#
loop_
_entity_poly.entity_id
_entity_poly.type
_entity_poly.pdbx_seq_one_letter_code
_entity_poly.pdbx_strand_id
1 'polypeptide(L)'
;IDWILASQPLLSLISSVDTHPTIGSSSGHKPLTFEVSIGAKHKSTSPRTSFNFKAANWTTFRKTLNDQLQLWNLSRTISTTVKIEEYNMFITNSLLEATHAAIPKLKQATSSYTISEATRNLINLKHHHYGK
;
A
#
# COMPACT_ATOMS: atom_id res chain seq x y z
N ILE A 1 -20.63 -6.01 -22.10
CA ILE A 1 -19.60 -5.61 -23.09
C ILE A 1 -18.68 -4.66 -22.36
N ASP A 2 -17.40 -5.00 -22.29
CA ASP A 2 -16.41 -4.25 -21.54
C ASP A 2 -15.41 -3.63 -22.53
N TRP A 3 -14.87 -2.45 -22.23
CA TRP A 3 -14.04 -1.68 -23.15
C TRP A 3 -12.84 -1.07 -22.44
N ILE A 4 -11.72 -0.93 -23.16
CA ILE A 4 -10.58 -0.10 -22.77
C ILE A 4 -10.57 1.12 -23.68
N LEU A 5 -10.67 2.31 -23.10
CA LEU A 5 -10.61 3.57 -23.83
C LEU A 5 -9.24 4.21 -23.66
N ALA A 6 -8.63 4.60 -24.77
CA ALA A 6 -7.33 5.26 -24.80
C ALA A 6 -7.32 6.36 -25.86
N SER A 7 -6.51 7.39 -25.65
CA SER A 7 -6.26 8.41 -26.66
C SER A 7 -5.49 7.82 -27.84
N GLN A 8 -5.63 8.43 -29.03
CA GLN A 8 -4.97 7.95 -30.25
C GLN A 8 -3.45 7.68 -30.09
N PRO A 9 -2.67 8.54 -29.41
CA PRO A 9 -1.24 8.28 -29.19
C PRO A 9 -0.95 7.13 -28.21
N LEU A 10 -1.89 6.80 -27.33
CA LEU A 10 -1.74 5.72 -26.35
C LEU A 10 -2.16 4.37 -26.94
N LEU A 11 -3.11 4.36 -27.89
CA LEU A 11 -3.53 3.15 -28.60
C LEU A 11 -2.37 2.45 -29.31
N SER A 12 -1.40 3.20 -29.86
CA SER A 12 -0.22 2.62 -30.51
C SER A 12 0.76 1.93 -29.54
N LEU A 13 0.61 2.17 -28.24
CA LEU A 13 1.45 1.59 -27.18
C LEU A 13 0.77 0.42 -26.46
N ILE A 14 -0.52 0.19 -26.74
CA ILE A 14 -1.32 -0.88 -26.16
C ILE A 14 -1.20 -2.13 -27.05
N SER A 15 -0.85 -3.26 -26.44
CA SER A 15 -0.83 -4.57 -27.08
C SER A 15 -1.59 -5.61 -26.24
N SER A 16 -1.80 -6.80 -26.81
CA SER A 16 -2.26 -7.98 -26.05
C SER A 16 -3.58 -7.73 -25.29
N VAL A 17 -4.57 -7.12 -25.96
CA VAL A 17 -5.89 -6.85 -25.38
C VAL A 17 -6.70 -8.13 -25.34
N ASP A 18 -6.86 -8.70 -24.15
CA ASP A 18 -7.51 -10.00 -23.93
C ASP A 18 -8.41 -9.98 -22.70
N THR A 19 -9.29 -10.96 -22.55
CA THR A 19 -9.99 -11.19 -21.28
C THR A 19 -9.12 -11.99 -20.32
N HIS A 20 -9.11 -11.61 -19.05
CA HIS A 20 -8.37 -12.32 -18.02
C HIS A 20 -8.79 -13.81 -17.98
N PRO A 21 -7.84 -14.76 -18.02
CA PRO A 21 -8.15 -16.18 -18.25
C PRO A 21 -8.94 -16.83 -17.11
N THR A 22 -8.71 -16.38 -15.86
CA THR A 22 -9.17 -17.08 -14.66
C THR A 22 -10.03 -16.24 -13.70
N ILE A 23 -10.24 -14.95 -13.96
CA ILE A 23 -10.96 -14.03 -13.06
C ILE A 23 -12.28 -13.61 -13.73
N GLY A 24 -13.36 -13.49 -12.94
CA GLY A 24 -14.65 -12.97 -13.41
C GLY A 24 -15.63 -14.03 -13.96
N SER A 25 -15.28 -15.31 -13.90
CA SER A 25 -16.17 -16.40 -14.36
C SER A 25 -17.49 -16.50 -13.59
N SER A 26 -17.57 -15.98 -12.37
CA SER A 26 -18.78 -16.02 -11.53
C SER A 26 -19.71 -14.81 -11.69
N SER A 27 -19.25 -13.69 -12.27
CA SER A 27 -20.01 -12.43 -12.35
C SER A 27 -20.55 -12.10 -13.73
N GLY A 28 -20.46 -13.02 -14.71
CA GLY A 28 -20.92 -12.81 -16.09
C GLY A 28 -20.06 -11.84 -16.92
N HIS A 29 -19.10 -11.16 -16.30
CA HIS A 29 -18.16 -10.22 -16.92
C HIS A 29 -16.73 -10.62 -16.57
N LYS A 30 -15.85 -10.68 -17.57
CA LYS A 30 -14.42 -10.97 -17.39
C LYS A 30 -13.62 -9.69 -17.54
N PRO A 31 -12.68 -9.39 -16.63
CA PRO A 31 -11.82 -8.22 -16.78
C PRO A 31 -11.05 -8.26 -18.11
N LEU A 32 -10.88 -7.10 -18.75
CA LEU A 32 -9.95 -6.96 -19.87
C LEU A 32 -8.55 -6.65 -19.35
N THR A 33 -7.55 -7.31 -19.92
CA THR A 33 -6.13 -7.11 -19.69
C THR A 33 -5.50 -6.58 -20.97
N PHE A 34 -4.48 -5.74 -20.81
CA PHE A 34 -3.71 -5.20 -21.91
C PHE A 34 -2.28 -4.95 -21.43
N GLU A 35 -1.34 -5.00 -22.35
CA GLU A 35 0.05 -4.64 -22.12
C GLU A 35 0.29 -3.23 -22.63
N VAL A 36 1.17 -2.50 -21.94
CA VAL A 36 1.60 -1.18 -22.40
C VAL A 36 3.11 -1.12 -22.41
N SER A 37 3.69 -0.91 -23.59
CA SER A 37 5.13 -0.78 -23.78
C SER A 37 5.61 0.63 -23.41
N ILE A 38 5.40 1.05 -22.16
CA ILE A 38 6.02 2.27 -21.64
C ILE A 38 7.30 1.85 -20.92
N GLY A 39 8.44 2.43 -21.30
CA GLY A 39 9.70 2.35 -20.55
C GLY A 39 9.65 3.08 -19.21
N ALA A 40 8.54 2.94 -18.48
CA ALA A 40 8.35 3.51 -17.17
C ALA A 40 9.34 2.81 -16.24
N LYS A 41 10.33 3.57 -15.77
CA LYS A 41 11.23 3.10 -14.71
C LYS A 41 10.36 2.59 -13.58
N HIS A 42 10.52 1.31 -13.25
CA HIS A 42 9.92 0.73 -12.05
C HIS A 42 10.37 1.59 -10.89
N LYS A 43 9.48 2.45 -10.37
CA LYS A 43 9.73 3.06 -9.06
C LYS A 43 9.85 1.87 -8.11
N SER A 44 10.90 1.88 -7.27
CA SER A 44 10.95 0.94 -6.17
C SER A 44 9.60 1.00 -5.48
N THR A 45 9.00 -0.15 -5.21
CA THR A 45 7.80 -0.22 -4.38
C THR A 45 8.14 0.53 -3.10
N SER A 46 7.64 1.76 -2.98
CA SER A 46 7.64 2.51 -1.73
C SER A 46 7.13 1.53 -0.68
N PRO A 47 7.77 1.41 0.50
CA PRO A 47 7.37 0.46 1.52
C PRO A 47 5.89 0.68 1.77
N ARG A 48 5.09 -0.21 1.20
CA ARG A 48 3.66 -0.06 1.21
C ARG A 48 3.34 -0.43 2.64
N THR A 49 2.99 0.55 3.46
CA THR A 49 2.05 0.34 4.57
C THR A 49 0.71 -0.02 3.93
N SER A 50 0.68 -1.09 3.13
CA SER A 50 -0.53 -1.64 2.57
C SER A 50 -1.19 -2.39 3.70
N PHE A 51 -2.28 -1.80 4.19
CA PHE A 51 -3.23 -2.51 5.02
C PHE A 51 -3.59 -3.82 4.29
N ASN A 52 -3.23 -4.97 4.88
CA ASN A 52 -3.55 -6.26 4.29
C ASN A 52 -5.01 -6.60 4.61
N PHE A 53 -5.92 -6.13 3.75
CA PHE A 53 -7.37 -6.32 3.89
C PHE A 53 -7.79 -7.80 4.01
N LYS A 54 -6.96 -8.73 3.52
CA LYS A 54 -7.22 -10.18 3.59
C LYS A 54 -6.74 -10.82 4.90
N ALA A 55 -5.77 -10.21 5.59
CA ALA A 55 -5.20 -10.74 6.84
C ALA A 55 -5.77 -10.07 8.10
N ALA A 56 -6.53 -8.97 7.95
CA ALA A 56 -7.12 -8.25 9.07
C ALA A 56 -8.32 -8.99 9.66
N ASN A 57 -8.34 -9.14 10.99
CA ASN A 57 -9.56 -9.49 11.71
C ASN A 57 -10.49 -8.26 11.77
N TRP A 58 -11.44 -8.21 10.84
CA TRP A 58 -12.37 -7.10 10.70
C TRP A 58 -13.27 -6.86 11.91
N THR A 59 -13.59 -7.90 12.66
CA THR A 59 -14.38 -7.77 13.89
C THR A 59 -13.58 -7.00 14.95
N THR A 60 -12.30 -7.37 15.13
CA THR A 60 -11.38 -6.65 16.02
C THR A 60 -11.16 -5.22 15.54
N PHE A 61 -10.91 -5.01 14.24
CA PHE A 61 -10.74 -3.68 13.66
C PHE A 61 -11.92 -2.76 13.99
N ARG A 62 -13.15 -3.20 13.68
CA ARG A 62 -14.35 -2.39 13.89
C ARG A 62 -14.60 -2.10 15.36
N LYS A 63 -14.39 -3.09 16.23
CA LYS A 63 -14.54 -2.90 17.68
C LYS A 63 -13.54 -1.85 18.18
N THR A 64 -12.26 -2.04 17.89
CA THR A 64 -11.20 -1.11 18.33
C THR A 64 -11.39 0.29 17.76
N LEU A 65 -11.77 0.41 16.48
CA LEU A 65 -12.07 1.73 15.88
C LEU A 65 -13.25 2.40 16.60
N ASN A 66 -14.34 1.69 16.82
CA ASN A 66 -15.50 2.25 17.53
C ASN A 66 -15.12 2.68 18.96
N ASP A 67 -14.40 1.85 19.70
CA ASP A 67 -13.94 2.16 21.06
C ASP A 67 -13.07 3.44 21.05
N GLN A 68 -12.18 3.60 20.07
CA GLN A 68 -11.37 4.80 19.91
C GLN A 68 -12.19 6.02 19.54
N LEU A 69 -13.12 5.91 18.58
CA LEU A 69 -13.98 7.03 18.15
C LEU A 69 -14.88 7.55 19.28
N GLN A 70 -15.31 6.70 20.21
CA GLN A 70 -16.07 7.10 21.39
C GLN A 70 -15.27 8.01 22.34
N LEU A 71 -13.94 8.01 22.26
CA LEU A 71 -13.08 8.91 23.04
C LEU A 71 -13.09 10.34 22.50
N TRP A 72 -13.56 10.55 21.27
CA TRP A 72 -13.77 11.90 20.76
C TRP A 72 -15.02 12.49 21.39
N ASN A 73 -14.86 13.64 22.02
CA ASN A 73 -16.00 14.37 22.55
C ASN A 73 -16.85 14.94 21.39
N LEU A 74 -17.98 14.28 21.09
CA LEU A 74 -18.92 14.67 20.03
C LEU A 74 -19.55 16.07 20.24
N SER A 75 -19.50 16.62 21.45
CA SER A 75 -19.97 18.00 21.72
C SER A 75 -18.96 19.08 21.31
N ARG A 76 -17.74 18.69 20.92
CA ARG A 76 -16.66 19.63 20.58
C ARG A 76 -16.86 20.20 19.18
N THR A 77 -17.11 21.51 19.09
CA THR A 77 -17.30 22.20 17.79
C THR A 77 -15.99 22.28 17.02
N ILE A 78 -15.97 21.76 15.79
CA ILE A 78 -14.82 21.76 14.88
C ILE A 78 -14.97 22.92 13.88
N SER A 79 -14.75 24.15 14.33
CA SER A 79 -14.98 25.36 13.53
C SER A 79 -13.71 26.15 13.19
N THR A 80 -12.56 25.75 13.72
CA THR A 80 -11.27 26.41 13.46
C THR A 80 -10.30 25.43 12.81
N THR A 81 -9.37 25.96 12.00
CA THR A 81 -8.34 25.15 11.31
C THR A 81 -7.56 24.26 12.28
N VAL A 82 -7.16 24.80 13.44
CA VAL A 82 -6.45 24.03 14.48
C VAL A 82 -7.29 22.85 14.98
N LYS A 83 -8.59 23.04 15.21
CA LYS A 83 -9.47 21.96 15.67
C LYS A 83 -9.72 20.91 14.58
N ILE A 84 -9.73 21.32 13.31
CA ILE A 84 -9.81 20.41 12.17
C ILE A 84 -8.55 19.54 12.12
N GLU A 85 -7.37 20.13 12.30
CA GLU A 85 -6.10 19.40 12.35
C GLU A 85 -6.04 18.43 13.53
N GLU A 86 -6.45 18.87 14.72
CA GLU A 86 -6.57 17.99 15.90
C GLU A 86 -7.49 16.80 15.64
N TYR A 87 -8.64 17.02 15.00
CA TYR A 87 -9.57 15.97 14.64
C TYR A 87 -9.00 15.02 13.59
N ASN A 88 -8.35 15.55 12.56
CA ASN A 88 -7.69 14.73 11.53
C ASN A 88 -6.60 13.84 12.14
N MET A 89 -5.80 14.38 13.05
CA MET A 89 -4.78 13.63 13.77
C MET A 89 -5.41 12.55 14.66
N PHE A 90 -6.49 12.89 15.37
CA PHE A 90 -7.24 11.92 16.16
C PHE A 90 -7.76 10.75 15.30
N ILE A 91 -8.48 11.02 14.21
CA ILE A 91 -9.01 9.98 13.31
C ILE A 91 -7.88 9.13 12.73
N THR A 92 -6.79 9.77 12.32
CA THR A 92 -5.61 9.06 11.79
C THR A 92 -5.05 8.10 12.82
N ASN A 93 -4.89 8.53 14.07
CA ASN A 93 -4.39 7.68 15.15
C ASN A 93 -5.36 6.54 15.49
N SER A 94 -6.67 6.81 15.53
CA SER A 94 -7.68 5.77 15.76
C SER A 94 -7.64 4.67 14.67
N LEU A 95 -7.44 5.05 13.41
CA LEU A 95 -7.30 4.12 12.30
C LEU A 95 -6.01 3.30 12.39
N LEU A 96 -4.90 3.91 12.80
CA LEU A 96 -3.63 3.21 13.00
C LEU A 96 -3.72 2.19 14.14
N GLU A 97 -4.29 2.56 15.28
CA GLU A 97 -4.49 1.67 16.42
C GLU A 97 -5.39 0.48 16.07
N ALA A 98 -6.52 0.74 15.42
CA ALA A 98 -7.41 -0.32 14.95
C ALA A 98 -6.71 -1.25 13.94
N THR A 99 -5.86 -0.69 13.06
CA THR A 99 -5.05 -1.46 12.11
C THR A 99 -4.06 -2.36 12.82
N HIS A 100 -3.33 -1.84 13.81
CA HIS A 100 -2.35 -2.60 14.58
C HIS A 100 -3.00 -3.72 15.40
N ALA A 101 -4.18 -3.49 15.95
CA ALA A 101 -4.94 -4.50 16.67
C ALA A 101 -5.51 -5.59 15.76
N ALA A 102 -5.93 -5.23 14.54
CA ALA A 102 -6.62 -6.13 13.63
C ALA A 102 -5.71 -6.99 12.76
N ILE A 103 -4.54 -6.48 12.37
CA ILE A 103 -3.59 -7.22 11.56
C ILE A 103 -2.67 -7.97 12.52
N PRO A 104 -2.68 -9.32 12.56
CA PRO A 104 -1.68 -10.06 13.30
C PRO A 104 -0.32 -9.55 12.87
N LYS A 105 0.56 -9.21 13.81
CA LYS A 105 1.97 -9.01 13.51
C LYS A 105 2.44 -10.34 12.92
N LEU A 106 2.35 -10.49 11.59
CA LEU A 106 3.10 -11.48 10.83
C LEU A 106 4.47 -11.40 11.47
N LYS A 107 4.91 -12.49 12.13
CA LYS A 107 6.21 -12.56 12.82
C LYS A 107 7.12 -11.70 11.98
N GLN A 108 7.47 -10.50 12.47
CA GLN A 108 8.43 -9.69 11.77
C GLN A 108 9.57 -10.65 11.65
N ALA A 109 9.86 -11.12 10.43
CA ALA A 109 11.03 -11.90 10.23
C ALA A 109 12.11 -10.91 10.65
N THR A 110 12.61 -11.08 11.87
CA THR A 110 13.86 -10.53 12.31
C THR A 110 14.89 -11.24 11.45
N SER A 111 14.90 -10.96 10.14
CA SER A 111 16.15 -10.98 9.42
C SER A 111 16.90 -9.79 9.98
N SER A 112 17.56 -10.02 11.11
CA SER A 112 18.85 -9.39 11.34
C SER A 112 19.62 -9.63 10.04
N TYR A 113 19.71 -8.59 9.21
CA TYR A 113 20.49 -8.65 7.99
C TYR A 113 21.95 -8.67 8.45
N THR A 114 22.47 -9.86 8.74
CA THR A 114 23.90 -10.05 8.90
C THR A 114 24.50 -9.86 7.52
N ILE A 115 25.07 -8.68 7.27
CA ILE A 115 25.78 -8.38 6.03
C ILE A 115 26.83 -9.48 5.84
N SER A 116 26.73 -10.23 4.74
CA SER A 116 27.72 -11.27 4.42
C SER A 116 29.11 -10.65 4.34
N GLU A 117 30.14 -11.42 4.71
CA GLU A 117 31.52 -10.95 4.67
C GLU A 117 31.92 -10.48 3.26
N ALA A 118 31.40 -11.14 2.22
CA ALA A 118 31.55 -10.72 0.83
C ALA A 118 30.97 -9.32 0.57
N THR A 119 29.78 -9.03 1.08
CA THR A 119 29.16 -7.70 0.94
C THR A 119 29.94 -6.64 1.73
N ARG A 120 30.46 -6.98 2.92
CA ARG A 120 31.29 -6.08 3.72
C ARG A 120 32.62 -5.75 3.00
N ASN A 121 33.22 -6.74 2.36
CA ASN A 121 34.44 -6.56 1.56
C ASN A 121 34.22 -5.67 0.33
N LEU A 122 33.08 -5.83 -0.37
CA LEU A 122 32.72 -4.96 -1.49
C LEU A 122 32.50 -3.50 -1.09
N ILE A 123 31.88 -3.26 0.07
CA ILE A 123 31.71 -1.91 0.62
C ILE A 123 33.07 -1.28 0.96
N ASN A 124 33.97 -2.05 1.56
CA ASN A 124 35.32 -1.58 1.90
C ASN A 124 36.14 -1.25 0.63
N LEU A 125 36.08 -2.11 -0.40
CA LEU A 125 36.71 -1.87 -1.70
C LEU A 125 36.17 -0.60 -2.37
N LYS A 126 34.85 -0.39 -2.35
CA LYS A 126 34.24 0.85 -2.84
C LYS A 126 34.79 2.07 -2.10
N HIS A 127 34.77 2.07 -0.76
CA HIS A 127 35.23 3.23 0.00
C HIS A 127 36.73 3.50 -0.15
N HIS A 128 37.55 2.46 -0.36
CA HIS A 128 38.97 2.64 -0.72
C HIS A 128 39.16 3.27 -2.10
N HIS A 129 38.29 2.96 -3.06
CA HIS A 129 38.43 3.42 -4.44
C HIS A 129 37.89 4.85 -4.67
N TYR A 130 36.96 5.30 -3.83
CA TYR A 130 36.38 6.67 -3.88
C TYR A 130 36.95 7.62 -2.81
N GLY A 131 37.88 7.15 -1.97
CA GLY A 131 38.56 7.94 -0.94
C GLY A 131 39.96 8.42 -1.30
N LYS A 132 40.36 8.32 -2.58
CA LYS A 132 41.57 8.93 -3.15
C LYS A 132 41.20 10.03 -4.13
#